data_AF-A0A8H4JA68-F1
#
_entry.id   AF-A0A8H4JA68-F1
#
_cell.length_a   1.000
_cell.length_b   1.000
_cell.length_c   1.000
_cell.angle_alpha   90.00
_cell.angle_beta   90.00
_cell.angle_gamma   90.00
#
_symmetry.space_group_name_H-M   'P 1'
#
loop_
_entity.id
_entity.type
_entity.pdbx_description
1 polymer ?
#
loop_
_entity_poly.entity_id
_entity_poly.type
_entity_poly.pdbx_seq_one_letter_code
_entity_poly.pdbx_strand_id
1 'polypeptide(L)'
;MASTSQFIGLAKSLPAPLQRFFARYPPAAILPENAPKTRYQEERPNPFRFYKHPVTGKWQDPVYSQRRQAELVKMARENGVEDLLPETRKGTEYKLAHRVEHGLRVKGTGVGQKVKGHIHERHMIAKMEARRKAMLEMPSLIKRWKRPRMASSSTATHYQVLNLTPTLLDTQHDSTPLIKRAYHRALLRNHPDKVANSDSSTVFFTVDQIITALNILSSPSSRTAYDAALRVSRPSEAANRDGSFQTGVETVDLDDLAFDESQECWYCPCRCGNEHSYEFREADLEEVSDEGELVVGCLDCSLWLRVHFAVMEEDEQRTQPSNSTSKEKS
;
A
#
# COMPACT_ATOMS: atom_id res chain seq x y z
N MET A 1 44.45 -63.57 11.41
CA MET A 1 43.00 -63.87 11.34
C MET A 1 42.42 -63.49 12.68
N ALA A 2 41.52 -62.50 12.73
CA ALA A 2 40.87 -62.16 13.99
C ALA A 2 40.03 -63.36 14.47
N SER A 3 40.08 -63.66 15.77
CA SER A 3 39.33 -64.79 16.32
C SER A 3 37.84 -64.45 16.41
N THR A 4 36.98 -65.48 16.37
CA THR A 4 35.53 -65.32 16.59
C THR A 4 35.23 -64.60 17.91
N SER A 5 36.02 -64.86 18.95
CA SER A 5 35.94 -64.16 20.24
C SER A 5 36.22 -62.66 20.14
N GLN A 6 37.15 -62.23 19.28
CA GLN A 6 37.43 -60.81 19.05
C GLN A 6 36.25 -60.11 18.36
N PHE A 7 35.64 -60.73 17.35
CA PHE A 7 34.44 -60.18 16.70
C PHE A 7 33.25 -60.08 17.66
N ILE A 8 33.05 -61.08 18.53
CA ILE A 8 32.04 -61.01 19.59
C ILE A 8 32.35 -59.89 20.57
N GLY A 9 33.63 -59.67 20.91
CA GLY A 9 34.09 -58.54 21.72
C GLY A 9 33.75 -57.18 21.10
N LEU A 10 34.02 -57.02 19.79
CA LEU A 10 33.68 -55.82 19.03
C LEU A 10 32.17 -55.58 18.93
N ALA A 11 31.38 -56.64 18.70
CA ALA A 11 29.93 -56.52 18.69
C ALA A 11 29.38 -56.09 20.06
N LYS A 12 29.96 -56.59 21.14
CA LYS A 12 29.62 -56.21 22.52
C LYS A 12 30.10 -54.81 22.91
N SER A 13 31.09 -54.23 22.21
CA SER A 13 31.52 -52.85 22.46
C SER A 13 30.63 -51.80 21.79
N LEU A 14 29.68 -52.21 20.93
CA LEU A 14 28.73 -51.29 20.31
C LEU A 14 27.87 -50.56 21.35
N PRO A 15 27.43 -49.32 21.10
CA PRO A 15 26.50 -48.60 21.97
C PRO A 15 25.22 -49.41 22.28
N ALA A 16 24.78 -49.41 23.53
CA ALA A 16 23.59 -50.14 23.98
C ALA A 16 22.32 -49.87 23.14
N PRO A 17 22.05 -48.63 22.63
CA PRO A 17 20.93 -48.39 21.74
C PRO A 17 21.00 -49.17 20.42
N LEU A 18 22.19 -49.32 19.83
CA LEU A 18 22.40 -50.10 18.60
C LEU A 18 22.27 -51.59 18.86
N GLN A 19 22.83 -52.10 19.96
CA GLN A 19 22.66 -53.50 20.34
C GLN A 19 21.18 -53.86 20.52
N ARG A 20 20.41 -53.02 21.21
CA ARG A 20 18.95 -53.19 21.37
C ARG A 20 18.21 -53.12 20.04
N PHE A 21 18.68 -52.28 19.11
CA PHE A 21 18.10 -52.19 17.77
C PHE A 21 18.33 -53.49 17.00
N PHE A 22 19.58 -53.96 16.89
CA PHE A 22 19.91 -55.19 16.17
C PHE A 22 19.32 -56.45 16.81
N ALA A 23 19.12 -56.47 18.13
CA ALA A 23 18.41 -57.57 18.80
C ALA A 23 16.92 -57.63 18.41
N ARG A 24 16.29 -56.48 18.13
CA ARG A 24 14.87 -56.42 17.73
C ARG A 24 14.69 -56.54 16.22
N TYR A 25 15.56 -55.92 15.45
CA TYR A 25 15.54 -55.83 13.99
C TYR A 25 16.88 -56.29 13.41
N PRO A 26 17.22 -57.59 13.49
CA PRO A 26 18.44 -58.13 12.91
C PRO A 26 18.38 -58.08 11.37
N PRO A 27 19.36 -57.50 10.67
CA PRO A 27 19.40 -57.53 9.21
C PRO A 27 19.67 -58.96 8.71
N ALA A 28 19.24 -59.24 7.47
CA ALA A 28 19.49 -60.54 6.85
C ALA A 28 20.99 -60.88 6.74
N ALA A 29 21.86 -59.86 6.63
CA ALA A 29 23.31 -60.03 6.50
C ALA A 29 23.98 -60.71 7.72
N ILE A 30 23.39 -60.63 8.92
CA ILE A 30 23.96 -61.25 10.14
C ILE A 30 23.27 -62.56 10.51
N LEU A 31 22.16 -62.89 9.85
CA LEU A 31 21.36 -64.07 10.15
C LEU A 31 21.75 -65.23 9.23
N PRO A 32 21.62 -66.49 9.70
CA PRO A 32 21.69 -67.64 8.78
C PRO A 32 20.52 -67.58 7.78
N GLU A 33 20.69 -68.18 6.60
CA GLU A 33 19.78 -68.04 5.44
C GLU A 33 18.31 -68.35 5.76
N ASN A 34 18.03 -69.20 6.74
CA ASN A 34 16.68 -69.63 7.12
C ASN A 34 16.26 -69.18 8.53
N ALA A 35 16.81 -68.07 9.04
CA ALA A 35 16.40 -67.55 10.34
C ALA A 35 14.94 -67.05 10.31
N PRO A 36 14.11 -67.38 11.33
CA PRO A 36 12.78 -66.81 11.45
C PRO A 36 12.87 -65.30 11.73
N LYS A 37 11.89 -64.55 11.23
CA LYS A 37 11.76 -63.12 11.53
C LYS A 37 11.46 -62.93 13.01
N THR A 38 11.92 -61.82 13.57
CA THR A 38 11.53 -61.46 14.93
C THR A 38 10.07 -60.99 14.96
N ARG A 39 9.41 -61.13 16.11
CA ARG A 39 8.07 -60.55 16.34
C ARG A 39 7.97 -59.08 15.91
N TYR A 40 9.01 -58.30 16.20
CA TYR A 40 9.06 -56.88 15.83
C TYR A 40 9.12 -56.67 14.31
N GLN A 41 9.84 -57.50 13.57
CA GLN A 41 9.91 -57.46 12.11
C GLN A 41 8.60 -57.91 11.44
N GLU A 42 7.90 -58.86 12.05
CA GLU A 42 6.58 -59.31 11.58
C GLU A 42 5.52 -58.22 11.75
N GLU A 43 5.45 -57.62 12.94
CA GLU A 43 4.55 -56.50 13.20
C GLU A 43 4.92 -55.29 12.32
N ARG A 44 6.23 -55.04 12.15
CA ARG A 44 6.75 -53.87 11.44
C ARG A 44 8.00 -54.22 10.62
N PRO A 45 7.84 -54.51 9.30
CA PRO A 45 8.96 -54.89 8.43
C PRO A 45 10.07 -53.85 8.36
N ASN A 46 9.71 -52.56 8.25
CA ASN A 46 10.67 -51.46 8.33
C ASN A 46 10.31 -50.51 9.49
N PRO A 47 11.14 -50.43 10.54
CA PRO A 47 10.83 -49.63 11.73
C PRO A 47 11.01 -48.12 11.52
N PHE A 48 11.58 -47.69 10.40
CA PHE A 48 11.90 -46.30 10.08
C PHE A 48 10.90 -45.64 9.13
N ARG A 49 10.02 -46.42 8.48
CA ARG A 49 9.00 -45.92 7.56
C ARG A 49 7.62 -45.91 8.22
N PHE A 50 6.76 -45.05 7.70
CA PHE A 50 5.33 -45.10 8.00
C PHE A 50 4.78 -46.43 7.50
N TYR A 51 3.87 -47.01 8.27
CA TYR A 51 3.28 -48.31 7.96
C TYR A 51 1.76 -48.17 7.88
N LYS A 52 1.16 -48.64 6.80
CA LYS A 52 -0.29 -48.66 6.66
C LYS A 52 -0.80 -50.01 7.18
N HIS A 53 -1.60 -49.98 8.25
CA HIS A 53 -2.12 -51.20 8.83
C HIS A 53 -3.14 -51.86 7.87
N PRO A 54 -3.02 -53.17 7.56
CA PRO A 54 -3.81 -53.79 6.49
C PRO A 54 -5.30 -53.85 6.79
N VAL A 55 -5.69 -54.05 8.05
CA VAL A 55 -7.11 -54.18 8.44
C VAL A 55 -7.78 -52.82 8.60
N THR A 56 -7.09 -51.85 9.21
CA THR A 56 -7.70 -50.56 9.58
C THR A 56 -7.44 -49.47 8.53
N GLY A 57 -6.52 -49.69 7.60
CA GLY A 57 -6.13 -48.74 6.56
C GLY A 57 -5.44 -47.46 7.08
N LYS A 58 -5.28 -47.30 8.40
CA LYS A 58 -4.66 -46.13 9.01
C LYS A 58 -3.14 -46.19 8.89
N TRP A 59 -2.54 -45.03 8.61
CA TRP A 59 -1.09 -44.86 8.68
C TRP A 59 -0.65 -44.76 10.13
N GLN A 60 0.38 -45.53 10.46
CA GLN A 60 1.04 -45.51 11.76
C GLN A 60 2.42 -44.88 11.62
N ASP A 61 2.78 -44.07 12.61
CA ASP A 61 4.09 -43.43 12.69
C ASP A 61 5.22 -44.46 12.76
N PRO A 62 6.41 -44.16 12.22
CA PRO A 62 7.62 -44.97 12.41
C PRO A 62 7.89 -45.28 13.89
N VAL A 63 8.32 -46.51 14.20
CA VAL A 63 8.69 -46.90 15.60
C VAL A 63 9.77 -45.97 16.15
N TYR A 64 10.73 -45.63 15.29
CA TYR A 64 11.76 -44.66 15.59
C TYR A 64 11.46 -43.38 14.84
N SER A 65 11.22 -42.31 15.59
CA SER A 65 11.05 -40.96 15.04
C SER A 65 12.29 -40.53 14.24
N GLN A 66 12.14 -39.54 13.35
CA GLN A 66 13.26 -39.06 12.53
C GLN A 66 14.49 -38.62 13.34
N ARG A 67 14.28 -38.12 14.56
CA ARG A 67 15.36 -37.79 15.50
C ARG A 67 16.12 -39.05 15.93
N ARG A 68 15.39 -40.07 16.41
CA ARG A 68 15.99 -41.35 16.85
C ARG A 68 16.66 -42.09 15.69
N GLN A 69 16.11 -42.00 14.48
CA GLN A 69 16.75 -42.52 13.27
C GLN A 69 18.10 -41.84 13.03
N ALA A 70 18.16 -40.51 13.13
CA ALA A 70 19.42 -39.77 12.96
C ALA A 70 20.45 -40.11 14.05
N GLU A 71 20.00 -40.29 15.29
CA GLU A 71 20.87 -40.73 16.41
C GLU A 71 21.43 -42.15 16.16
N LEU A 72 20.59 -43.10 15.72
CA LEU A 72 21.03 -44.46 15.36
C LEU A 72 22.01 -44.45 14.18
N VAL A 73 21.71 -43.72 13.11
CA VAL A 73 22.60 -43.58 11.95
C VAL A 73 23.93 -42.94 12.37
N LYS A 74 23.90 -41.92 13.22
CA LYS A 74 25.13 -41.28 13.73
C LYS A 74 26.00 -42.29 14.48
N MET A 75 25.42 -43.01 15.44
CA MET A 75 26.15 -44.05 16.20
C MET A 75 26.64 -45.17 15.28
N ALA A 76 25.83 -45.60 14.31
CA ALA A 76 26.18 -46.69 13.40
C ALA A 76 27.35 -46.29 12.50
N ARG A 77 27.35 -45.07 11.98
CA ARG A 77 28.45 -44.50 11.20
C ARG A 77 29.74 -44.38 12.00
N GLU A 78 29.67 -43.92 13.25
CA GLU A 78 30.84 -43.84 14.14
C GLU A 78 31.45 -45.22 14.45
N ASN A 79 30.64 -46.28 14.39
CA ASN A 79 31.07 -47.65 14.65
C ASN A 79 31.19 -48.52 13.38
N GLY A 80 31.04 -47.95 12.19
CA GLY A 80 31.16 -48.67 10.91
C GLY A 80 30.09 -49.72 10.62
N VAL A 81 28.89 -49.59 11.18
CA VAL A 81 27.76 -50.53 11.03
C VAL A 81 26.52 -49.87 10.39
N GLU A 82 26.73 -48.82 9.58
CA GLU A 82 25.64 -48.09 8.93
C GLU A 82 24.89 -48.96 7.91
N ASP A 83 25.61 -49.79 7.15
CA ASP A 83 25.06 -50.66 6.10
C ASP A 83 24.14 -51.77 6.64
N LEU A 84 24.27 -52.08 7.93
CA LEU A 84 23.41 -53.05 8.63
C LEU A 84 22.06 -52.46 9.03
N LEU A 85 21.88 -51.13 8.95
CA LEU A 85 20.60 -50.49 9.23
C LEU A 85 19.67 -50.55 8.00
N PRO A 86 18.35 -50.67 8.21
CA PRO A 86 17.39 -50.49 7.12
C PRO A 86 17.51 -49.12 6.46
N GLU A 87 17.15 -49.03 5.17
CA GLU A 87 17.19 -47.77 4.41
C GLU A 87 16.44 -46.62 5.11
N THR A 88 17.13 -45.49 5.31
CA THR A 88 16.54 -44.27 5.88
C THR A 88 16.87 -43.03 5.08
N ARG A 89 15.97 -42.04 5.16
CA ARG A 89 16.24 -40.66 4.68
C ARG A 89 17.37 -39.96 5.45
N LYS A 90 17.78 -40.52 6.59
CA LYS A 90 18.85 -39.98 7.42
C LYS A 90 20.21 -40.62 7.14
N GLY A 91 20.25 -41.74 6.40
CA GLY A 91 21.47 -42.43 5.98
C GLY A 91 22.36 -41.58 5.09
N THR A 92 23.66 -41.83 5.19
CA THR A 92 24.73 -41.13 4.47
C THR A 92 24.61 -41.38 2.97
N GLU A 93 24.47 -42.64 2.56
CA GLU A 93 24.33 -43.02 1.15
C GLU A 93 23.08 -42.40 0.51
N TYR A 94 21.93 -42.53 1.17
CA TYR A 94 20.68 -41.94 0.69
C TYR A 94 20.79 -40.42 0.53
N LYS A 95 21.35 -39.72 1.53
CA LYS A 95 21.51 -38.25 1.45
C LYS A 95 22.43 -37.82 0.33
N LEU A 96 23.50 -38.58 0.09
CA LEU A 96 24.46 -38.29 -0.97
C LEU A 96 23.83 -38.54 -2.34
N ALA A 97 23.24 -39.72 -2.54
CA ALA A 97 22.53 -40.08 -3.77
C ALA A 97 21.43 -39.06 -4.10
N HIS A 98 20.58 -38.72 -3.13
CA HIS A 98 19.50 -37.74 -3.31
C HIS A 98 20.03 -36.33 -3.64
N ARG A 99 21.17 -35.94 -3.07
CA ARG A 99 21.81 -34.64 -3.38
C ARG A 99 22.43 -34.63 -4.77
N VAL A 100 23.05 -35.73 -5.19
CA VAL A 100 23.66 -35.87 -6.52
C VAL A 100 22.57 -35.91 -7.60
N GLU A 101 21.53 -36.71 -7.39
CA GLU A 101 20.43 -36.88 -8.34
C GLU A 101 19.63 -35.59 -8.56
N HIS A 102 19.25 -34.91 -7.47
CA HIS A 102 18.34 -33.77 -7.56
C HIS A 102 18.99 -32.39 -7.46
N GLY A 103 20.25 -32.31 -6.99
CA GLY A 103 20.95 -31.05 -6.77
C GLY A 103 20.29 -30.13 -5.74
N LEU A 104 20.69 -28.85 -5.77
CA LEU A 104 20.09 -27.80 -4.94
C LEU A 104 18.76 -27.37 -5.56
N ARG A 105 17.67 -27.37 -4.78
CA ARG A 105 16.31 -27.08 -5.27
C ARG A 105 15.60 -25.92 -4.56
N VAL A 106 16.35 -25.09 -3.84
CA VAL A 106 15.77 -23.90 -3.21
C VAL A 106 15.33 -22.89 -4.27
N LYS A 107 14.27 -22.12 -3.98
CA LYS A 107 13.77 -21.11 -4.93
C LYS A 107 14.82 -20.03 -5.15
N GLY A 108 15.04 -19.65 -6.41
CA GLY A 108 16.02 -18.62 -6.79
C GLY A 108 17.38 -19.19 -7.18
N THR A 109 18.05 -19.90 -6.28
CA THR A 109 19.42 -20.44 -6.49
C THR A 109 19.49 -21.93 -6.80
N GLY A 110 18.35 -22.63 -6.78
CA GLY A 110 18.27 -24.02 -7.18
C GLY A 110 18.53 -24.22 -8.68
N VAL A 111 18.93 -25.44 -9.04
CA VAL A 111 19.18 -25.83 -10.44
C VAL A 111 17.93 -25.55 -11.28
N GLY A 112 18.10 -24.80 -12.35
CA GLY A 112 17.00 -24.38 -13.24
C GLY A 112 16.09 -23.27 -12.69
N GLN A 113 16.38 -22.69 -11.53
CA GLN A 113 15.67 -21.52 -10.99
C GLN A 113 16.41 -20.22 -11.32
N LYS A 114 15.65 -19.11 -11.36
CA LYS A 114 16.17 -17.76 -11.52
C LYS A 114 15.79 -16.89 -10.32
N VAL A 115 16.72 -16.06 -9.87
CA VAL A 115 16.50 -15.09 -8.79
C VAL A 115 15.53 -14.00 -9.26
N LYS A 116 14.58 -13.63 -8.40
CA LYS A 116 13.53 -12.63 -8.70
C LYS A 116 14.09 -11.20 -8.88
N GLY A 117 15.21 -10.88 -8.24
CA GLY A 117 15.79 -9.53 -8.19
C GLY A 117 15.02 -8.60 -7.23
N HIS A 118 15.72 -7.62 -6.68
CA HIS A 118 15.12 -6.59 -5.82
C HIS A 118 14.22 -5.65 -6.64
N ILE A 119 13.28 -4.96 -5.99
CA ILE A 119 12.33 -4.06 -6.68
C ILE A 119 13.08 -2.98 -7.48
N HIS A 120 14.12 -2.40 -6.91
CA HIS A 120 14.90 -1.36 -7.57
C HIS A 120 15.66 -1.88 -8.80
N GLU A 121 16.17 -3.12 -8.78
CA GLU A 121 16.83 -3.75 -9.94
C GLU A 121 15.83 -3.98 -11.07
N ARG A 122 14.64 -4.49 -10.73
CA ARG A 122 13.58 -4.77 -11.71
C ARG A 122 13.07 -3.49 -12.38
N HIS A 123 12.93 -2.39 -11.63
CA HIS A 123 12.42 -1.12 -12.15
C HIS A 123 13.51 -0.16 -12.64
N MET A 124 14.80 -0.50 -12.49
CA MET A 124 15.91 0.39 -12.86
C MET A 124 15.83 0.81 -14.32
N ILE A 125 15.60 -0.14 -15.23
CA ILE A 125 15.56 0.10 -16.67
C ILE A 125 14.42 1.06 -17.02
N ALA A 126 13.19 0.73 -16.62
CA ALA A 126 12.02 1.58 -16.85
C ALA A 126 12.19 2.99 -16.24
N LYS A 127 12.77 3.08 -15.03
CA LYS A 127 13.05 4.38 -14.38
C LYS A 127 14.08 5.20 -15.16
N MET A 128 15.13 4.58 -15.70
CA MET A 128 16.15 5.26 -16.49
C MET A 128 15.61 5.71 -17.85
N GLU A 129 14.75 4.92 -18.49
CA GLU A 129 14.07 5.28 -19.73
C GLU A 129 13.12 6.47 -19.54
N ALA A 130 12.34 6.47 -18.45
CA ALA A 130 11.47 7.60 -18.10
C ALA A 130 12.27 8.89 -17.89
N ARG A 131 13.41 8.81 -17.18
CA ARG A 131 14.34 9.94 -17.01
C ARG A 131 14.89 10.42 -18.35
N ARG A 132 15.31 9.51 -19.22
CA ARG A 132 15.80 9.85 -20.57
C ARG A 132 14.73 10.56 -21.39
N LYS A 133 13.50 10.06 -21.39
CA LYS A 133 12.36 10.67 -22.11
C LYS A 133 12.06 12.08 -21.57
N ALA A 134 11.98 12.25 -20.25
CA ALA A 134 11.75 13.55 -19.64
C ALA A 134 12.85 14.57 -20.01
N MET A 135 14.11 14.16 -20.04
CA MET A 135 15.23 15.03 -20.46
C MET A 135 15.13 15.44 -21.93
N LEU A 136 14.68 14.54 -22.81
CA LEU A 136 14.45 14.87 -24.23
C LEU A 136 13.27 15.83 -24.41
N GLU A 137 12.22 15.71 -23.60
CA GLU A 137 11.04 16.56 -23.68
C GLU A 137 11.19 17.91 -22.95
N MET A 138 12.16 18.01 -22.02
CA MET A 138 12.42 19.18 -21.18
C MET A 138 12.53 20.50 -21.96
N PRO A 139 13.30 20.60 -23.08
CA PRO A 139 13.39 21.86 -23.83
C PRO A 139 12.04 22.33 -24.39
N SER A 140 11.20 21.38 -24.83
CA SER A 140 9.87 21.69 -25.36
C SER A 140 8.91 22.18 -24.27
N LEU A 141 9.04 21.63 -23.06
CA LEU A 141 8.26 22.01 -21.89
C LEU A 141 8.67 23.41 -21.42
N ILE A 142 9.97 23.68 -21.31
CA ILE A 142 10.50 25.01 -20.96
C ILE A 142 10.01 26.06 -21.96
N LYS A 143 10.01 25.76 -23.27
CA LYS A 143 9.50 26.68 -24.29
C LYS A 143 8.01 26.98 -24.09
N ARG A 144 7.20 25.97 -23.76
CA ARG A 144 5.77 26.13 -23.48
C ARG A 144 5.52 26.94 -22.22
N TRP A 145 6.24 26.67 -21.14
CA TRP A 145 6.09 27.37 -19.87
C TRP A 145 6.60 28.82 -19.92
N LYS A 146 7.69 29.07 -20.63
CA LYS A 146 8.22 30.42 -20.86
C LYS A 146 7.41 31.23 -21.87
N ARG A 147 6.44 30.63 -22.59
CA ARG A 147 5.50 31.45 -23.36
C ARG A 147 4.77 32.31 -22.33
N PRO A 148 4.82 33.65 -22.46
CA PRO A 148 3.94 34.50 -21.68
C PRO A 148 2.53 33.93 -21.84
N ARG A 149 1.76 33.86 -20.75
CA ARG A 149 0.30 33.83 -20.90
C ARG A 149 0.00 35.10 -21.70
N MET A 150 -0.10 34.98 -23.02
CA MET A 150 -0.75 36.02 -23.79
C MET A 150 -2.10 36.09 -23.11
N ALA A 151 -2.33 37.21 -22.43
CA ALA A 151 -3.63 37.51 -21.88
C ALA A 151 -4.58 37.23 -23.03
N SER A 152 -5.36 36.15 -22.91
CA SER A 152 -6.60 36.11 -23.65
C SER A 152 -7.21 37.48 -23.43
N SER A 153 -7.62 38.13 -24.49
CA SER A 153 -8.49 39.31 -24.41
C SER A 153 -9.84 38.90 -23.81
N SER A 154 -9.84 38.25 -22.65
CA SER A 154 -10.97 38.19 -21.76
C SER A 154 -11.16 39.63 -21.33
N THR A 155 -12.21 40.25 -21.85
CA THR A 155 -12.69 41.55 -21.40
C THR A 155 -12.69 41.52 -19.87
N ALA A 156 -11.76 42.26 -19.25
CA ALA A 156 -11.66 42.28 -17.80
C ALA A 156 -13.02 42.64 -17.23
N THR A 157 -13.45 41.90 -16.21
CA THR A 157 -14.76 42.20 -15.62
C THR A 157 -14.73 43.62 -15.04
N HIS A 158 -15.87 44.32 -15.06
CA HIS A 158 -15.94 45.68 -14.52
C HIS A 158 -15.51 45.74 -13.02
N TYR A 159 -15.70 44.63 -12.29
CA TYR A 159 -15.16 44.40 -10.94
C TYR A 159 -13.62 44.39 -10.91
N GLN A 160 -12.99 43.69 -11.85
CA GLN A 160 -11.53 43.63 -11.98
C GLN A 160 -10.93 44.99 -12.37
N VAL A 161 -11.60 45.76 -13.24
CA VAL A 161 -11.16 47.10 -13.65
C VAL A 161 -11.06 48.06 -12.45
N LEU A 162 -12.04 48.04 -11.55
CA LEU A 162 -12.02 48.86 -10.33
C LEU A 162 -11.32 48.18 -9.13
N ASN A 163 -10.85 46.94 -9.29
CA ASN A 163 -10.31 46.09 -8.21
C ASN A 163 -11.26 45.95 -7.01
N LEU A 164 -12.53 45.64 -7.29
CA LEU A 164 -13.55 45.38 -6.28
C LEU A 164 -14.07 43.94 -6.40
N THR A 165 -14.51 43.35 -5.29
CA THR A 165 -15.18 42.04 -5.30
C THR A 165 -16.69 42.22 -5.10
N PRO A 166 -17.53 41.41 -5.77
CA PRO A 166 -18.99 41.49 -5.62
C PRO A 166 -19.46 41.38 -4.16
N THR A 167 -18.81 40.53 -3.37
CA THR A 167 -19.12 40.31 -1.95
C THR A 167 -18.89 41.54 -1.08
N LEU A 168 -17.89 42.38 -1.39
CA LEU A 168 -17.63 43.61 -0.63
C LEU A 168 -18.67 44.70 -0.88
N LEU A 169 -19.35 44.68 -2.03
CA LEU A 169 -20.39 45.66 -2.33
C LEU A 169 -21.76 45.25 -1.77
N ASP A 170 -21.99 43.96 -1.51
CA ASP A 170 -23.27 43.45 -0.99
C ASP A 170 -23.40 43.55 0.52
N THR A 171 -22.27 43.60 1.25
CA THR A 171 -22.25 43.72 2.72
C THR A 171 -22.47 45.14 3.22
N GLN A 172 -22.33 46.17 2.37
CA GLN A 172 -22.37 47.57 2.76
C GLN A 172 -23.67 48.24 2.29
N HIS A 173 -24.43 48.85 3.23
CA HIS A 173 -25.72 49.51 2.96
C HIS A 173 -25.61 50.74 2.03
N ASP A 174 -24.41 51.34 1.90
CA ASP A 174 -24.11 52.38 0.91
C ASP A 174 -22.72 52.12 0.29
N SER A 175 -22.70 51.52 -0.90
CA SER A 175 -21.49 51.14 -1.65
C SER A 175 -20.98 52.26 -2.56
N THR A 176 -21.71 53.37 -2.70
CA THR A 176 -21.35 54.49 -3.58
C THR A 176 -20.03 55.21 -3.22
N PRO A 177 -19.68 55.49 -1.94
CA PRO A 177 -18.39 56.12 -1.62
C PRO A 177 -17.21 55.19 -1.88
N LEU A 178 -17.39 53.88 -1.68
CA LEU A 178 -16.37 52.86 -1.91
C LEU A 178 -16.05 52.76 -3.41
N ILE A 179 -17.08 52.73 -4.26
CA ILE A 179 -16.94 52.72 -5.72
C ILE A 179 -16.24 54.00 -6.21
N LYS A 180 -16.62 55.18 -5.71
CA LYS A 180 -15.98 56.46 -6.07
C LYS A 180 -14.50 56.50 -5.69
N ARG A 181 -14.14 55.99 -4.51
CA ARG A 181 -12.74 55.87 -4.08
C ARG A 181 -11.96 54.90 -4.96
N ALA A 182 -12.56 53.77 -5.33
CA ALA A 182 -11.95 52.78 -6.22
C ALA A 182 -11.72 53.35 -7.63
N TYR A 183 -12.67 54.11 -8.16
CA TYR A 183 -12.54 54.85 -9.42
C TYR A 183 -11.40 55.86 -9.41
N HIS A 184 -11.32 56.70 -8.37
CA HIS A 184 -10.24 57.68 -8.25
C HIS A 184 -8.86 57.00 -8.15
N ARG A 185 -8.78 55.88 -7.41
CA ARG A 185 -7.56 55.05 -7.36
C ARG A 185 -7.21 54.43 -8.71
N ALA A 186 -8.21 53.96 -9.47
CA ALA A 186 -8.01 53.36 -10.78
C ALA A 186 -7.49 54.39 -11.79
N LEU A 187 -8.04 55.61 -11.81
CA LEU A 187 -7.54 56.69 -12.67
C LEU A 187 -6.09 57.07 -12.35
N LEU A 188 -5.74 57.23 -11.07
CA LEU A 188 -4.38 57.57 -10.66
C LEU A 188 -3.35 56.47 -10.97
N ARG A 189 -3.78 55.21 -11.00
CA ARG A 189 -2.92 54.06 -11.35
C ARG A 189 -2.74 53.92 -12.86
N ASN A 190 -3.76 54.25 -13.64
CA ASN A 190 -3.77 54.09 -15.10
C ASN A 190 -3.55 55.41 -15.86
N HIS A 191 -3.11 56.47 -15.16
CA HIS A 191 -2.81 57.75 -15.79
C HIS A 191 -1.65 57.61 -16.80
N PRO A 192 -1.74 58.18 -18.02
CA PRO A 192 -0.76 57.99 -19.09
C PRO A 192 0.68 58.37 -18.70
N ASP A 193 0.82 59.35 -17.81
CA ASP A 193 2.12 59.84 -17.30
C ASP A 193 2.84 58.84 -16.37
N LYS A 194 2.10 57.90 -15.77
CA LYS A 194 2.64 56.92 -14.80
C LYS A 194 2.86 55.53 -15.41
N VAL A 195 2.08 55.19 -16.44
CA VAL A 195 2.16 53.89 -17.15
C VAL A 195 3.31 53.82 -18.14
N ALA A 196 3.85 54.96 -18.58
CA ALA A 196 4.98 55.04 -19.51
C ALA A 196 6.30 54.44 -18.97
N ASN A 197 6.40 54.19 -17.66
CA ASN A 197 7.64 53.75 -17.00
C ASN A 197 7.44 52.47 -16.13
N SER A 198 6.52 51.58 -16.51
CA SER A 198 6.06 50.46 -15.67
C SER A 198 6.31 49.07 -16.28
N ASP A 199 6.49 48.07 -15.41
CA ASP A 199 6.81 46.68 -15.77
C ASP A 199 5.70 45.98 -16.57
N SER A 200 6.13 45.11 -17.49
CA SER A 200 5.29 44.32 -18.41
C SER A 200 4.35 43.31 -17.72
N SER A 201 4.38 43.20 -16.39
CA SER A 201 3.56 42.30 -15.56
C SER A 201 2.27 42.96 -15.05
N THR A 202 2.10 44.27 -15.20
CA THR A 202 0.95 45.01 -14.69
C THR A 202 -0.11 45.22 -15.77
N VAL A 203 -1.36 44.85 -15.47
CA VAL A 203 -2.50 45.04 -16.39
C VAL A 203 -3.00 46.47 -16.25
N PHE A 204 -2.93 47.23 -17.33
CA PHE A 204 -3.47 48.60 -17.40
C PHE A 204 -4.82 48.61 -18.11
N PHE A 205 -5.70 49.49 -17.63
CA PHE A 205 -7.03 49.72 -18.18
C PHE A 205 -7.12 51.11 -18.78
N THR A 206 -7.84 51.24 -19.89
CA THR A 206 -8.10 52.55 -20.51
C THR A 206 -9.03 53.38 -19.63
N VAL A 207 -8.93 54.71 -19.73
CA VAL A 207 -9.81 55.63 -18.99
C VAL A 207 -11.28 55.34 -19.32
N ASP A 208 -11.59 55.03 -20.58
CA ASP A 208 -12.95 54.68 -21.01
C ASP A 208 -13.47 53.41 -20.32
N GLN A 209 -12.64 52.36 -20.17
CA GLN A 209 -13.00 51.14 -19.44
C GLN A 209 -13.27 51.40 -17.94
N ILE A 210 -12.52 52.33 -17.34
CA ILE A 210 -12.70 52.71 -15.94
C ILE A 210 -14.01 53.48 -15.76
N ILE A 211 -14.36 54.36 -16.70
CA ILE A 211 -15.62 55.12 -16.71
C ILE A 211 -16.81 54.19 -16.94
N THR A 212 -16.73 53.25 -17.89
CA THR A 212 -17.81 52.27 -18.09
C THR A 212 -18.04 51.40 -16.86
N ALA A 213 -16.97 50.96 -16.19
CA ALA A 213 -17.06 50.21 -14.94
C ALA A 213 -17.71 51.01 -13.81
N LEU A 214 -17.37 52.29 -13.68
CA LEU A 214 -18.02 53.17 -12.70
C LEU A 214 -19.52 53.29 -12.97
N ASN A 215 -19.92 53.57 -14.21
CA ASN A 215 -21.31 53.79 -14.57
C ASN A 215 -22.17 52.53 -14.35
N ILE A 216 -21.64 51.35 -14.68
CA ILE A 216 -22.35 50.08 -14.50
C ILE A 216 -22.43 49.67 -13.03
N LEU A 217 -21.38 49.89 -12.23
CA LEU A 217 -21.35 49.48 -10.82
C LEU A 217 -22.01 50.49 -9.87
N SER A 218 -22.08 51.77 -10.27
CA SER A 218 -22.64 52.84 -9.43
C SER A 218 -24.17 52.79 -9.30
N SER A 219 -24.89 52.12 -10.19
CA SER A 219 -26.35 52.00 -10.12
C SER A 219 -26.78 50.56 -9.79
N PRO A 220 -27.68 50.34 -8.79
CA PRO A 220 -28.08 48.98 -8.40
C PRO A 220 -28.75 48.18 -9.54
N SER A 221 -29.52 48.85 -10.41
CA SER A 221 -30.20 48.22 -11.54
C SER A 221 -29.24 47.79 -12.65
N SER A 222 -28.26 48.62 -13.02
CA SER A 222 -27.24 48.23 -14.01
C SER A 222 -26.30 47.15 -13.49
N ARG A 223 -25.98 47.19 -12.19
CA ARG A 223 -25.14 46.18 -11.53
C ARG A 223 -25.81 44.81 -11.54
N THR A 224 -27.06 44.73 -11.13
CA THR A 224 -27.81 43.47 -11.11
C THR A 224 -28.00 42.88 -12.50
N ALA A 225 -28.29 43.71 -13.51
CA ALA A 225 -28.34 43.28 -14.91
C ALA A 225 -26.99 42.75 -15.42
N TYR A 226 -25.90 43.42 -15.04
CA TYR A 226 -24.55 42.98 -15.39
C TYR A 226 -24.14 41.68 -14.67
N ASP A 227 -24.52 41.52 -13.39
CA ASP A 227 -24.28 40.29 -12.63
C ASP A 227 -25.07 39.11 -13.19
N ALA A 228 -26.30 39.34 -13.64
CA ALA A 228 -27.09 38.35 -14.37
C ALA A 228 -26.42 37.97 -15.70
N ALA A 229 -25.94 38.96 -16.46
CA ALA A 229 -25.21 38.71 -17.70
C ALA A 229 -23.89 37.93 -17.47
N LEU A 230 -23.15 38.22 -16.40
CA LEU A 230 -21.93 37.49 -16.02
C LEU A 230 -22.21 36.02 -15.66
N ARG A 231 -23.33 35.72 -15.01
CA ARG A 231 -23.74 34.33 -14.70
C ARG A 231 -24.09 33.53 -15.95
N VAL A 232 -24.66 34.19 -16.97
CA VAL A 232 -25.02 33.57 -18.26
C VAL A 232 -23.80 33.41 -19.17
N SER A 233 -22.86 34.36 -19.13
CA SER A 233 -21.69 34.40 -20.01
C SER A 233 -20.46 33.66 -19.47
N ARG A 234 -20.44 33.30 -18.18
CA ARG A 234 -19.56 32.22 -17.70
C ARG A 234 -20.18 30.90 -18.15
N PRO A 235 -19.58 30.17 -19.11
CA PRO A 235 -19.94 28.77 -19.25
C PRO A 235 -19.72 28.10 -17.89
N SER A 236 -20.56 27.13 -17.57
CA SER A 236 -20.36 26.23 -16.44
C SER A 236 -19.05 25.45 -16.62
N GLU A 237 -17.92 26.09 -16.30
CA GLU A 237 -16.63 25.45 -16.03
C GLU A 237 -16.66 24.77 -14.64
N ALA A 238 -17.85 24.46 -14.11
CA ALA A 238 -18.03 23.59 -12.96
C ALA A 238 -17.89 22.10 -13.34
N ALA A 239 -17.90 21.76 -14.64
CA ALA A 239 -17.79 20.37 -15.12
C ALA A 239 -16.36 19.94 -15.52
N ASN A 240 -15.34 20.75 -15.25
CA ASN A 240 -13.94 20.34 -15.44
C ASN A 240 -13.07 20.82 -14.27
N ARG A 241 -13.31 20.21 -13.09
CA ARG A 241 -12.44 20.33 -11.91
C ARG A 241 -11.19 19.45 -12.00
N ASP A 242 -10.80 18.97 -13.18
CA ASP A 242 -9.55 18.23 -13.35
C ASP A 242 -8.43 19.21 -13.74
N GLY A 243 -7.83 19.85 -12.72
CA GLY A 243 -6.69 20.75 -12.92
C GLY A 243 -6.58 21.96 -11.99
N SER A 244 -7.44 22.10 -10.97
CA SER A 244 -7.11 23.00 -9.87
C SER A 244 -5.89 22.42 -9.17
N PHE A 245 -4.78 23.17 -9.14
CA PHE A 245 -3.55 22.81 -8.44
C PHE A 245 -3.87 22.48 -6.97
N GLN A 246 -4.05 21.18 -6.67
CA GLN A 246 -4.33 20.64 -5.35
C GLN A 246 -3.06 20.81 -4.52
N THR A 247 -2.98 21.90 -3.77
CA THR A 247 -1.82 22.20 -2.96
C THR A 247 -1.91 21.39 -1.68
N GLY A 248 -0.99 20.45 -1.48
CA GLY A 248 -0.89 19.68 -0.23
C GLY A 248 -2.09 18.77 0.05
N VAL A 249 -2.22 17.69 -0.72
CA VAL A 249 -3.18 16.61 -0.45
C VAL A 249 -2.65 15.73 0.69
N GLU A 250 -3.36 15.70 1.81
CA GLU A 250 -3.12 14.79 2.93
C GLU A 250 -4.01 13.55 2.78
N THR A 251 -3.48 12.36 3.04
CA THR A 251 -4.20 11.09 2.86
C THR A 251 -4.43 10.43 4.22
N VAL A 252 -5.67 10.08 4.52
CA VAL A 252 -6.12 9.56 5.82
C VAL A 252 -7.14 8.44 5.60
N ASP A 253 -7.15 7.42 6.48
CA ASP A 253 -8.14 6.35 6.45
C ASP A 253 -9.39 6.78 7.23
N LEU A 254 -10.59 6.35 6.80
CA LEU A 254 -11.86 6.74 7.43
C LEU A 254 -11.92 6.34 8.92
N ASP A 255 -11.28 5.24 9.30
CA ASP A 255 -11.22 4.74 10.68
C ASP A 255 -10.44 5.67 11.64
N ASP A 256 -9.59 6.54 11.11
CA ASP A 256 -8.79 7.49 11.88
C ASP A 256 -9.50 8.85 12.08
N LEU A 257 -10.67 9.06 11.45
CA LEU A 257 -11.42 10.31 11.49
C LEU A 257 -12.44 10.34 12.63
N ALA A 258 -12.60 11.51 13.24
CA ALA A 258 -13.61 11.70 14.28
C ALA A 258 -15.01 11.74 13.64
N PHE A 259 -15.90 10.91 14.17
CA PHE A 259 -17.32 10.88 13.78
C PHE A 259 -18.16 11.61 14.83
N ASP A 260 -18.97 12.58 14.41
CA ASP A 260 -19.96 13.23 15.27
C ASP A 260 -21.32 12.54 15.13
N GLU A 261 -21.70 11.77 16.16
CA GLU A 261 -22.99 11.07 16.23
C GLU A 261 -24.20 12.02 16.21
N SER A 262 -24.02 13.30 16.57
CA SER A 262 -25.13 14.26 16.63
C SER A 262 -25.46 14.90 15.27
N GLN A 263 -24.48 14.98 14.38
CA GLN A 263 -24.62 15.59 13.05
C GLN A 263 -24.48 14.58 11.90
N GLU A 264 -24.19 13.32 12.21
CA GLU A 264 -23.96 12.22 11.27
C GLU A 264 -22.90 12.61 10.22
N CYS A 265 -21.79 13.20 10.67
CA CYS A 265 -20.71 13.64 9.80
C CYS A 265 -19.33 13.28 10.36
N TRP A 266 -18.39 13.07 9.45
CA TRP A 266 -16.97 12.98 9.79
C TRP A 266 -16.34 14.35 9.69
N TYR A 267 -15.46 14.68 10.63
CA TYR A 267 -14.71 15.92 10.60
C TYR A 267 -13.22 15.74 10.95
N CYS A 268 -12.40 16.63 10.41
CA CYS A 268 -10.97 16.68 10.68
C CYS A 268 -10.47 18.12 10.85
N PRO A 269 -9.61 18.40 11.85
CA PRO A 269 -8.97 19.70 11.97
C PRO A 269 -7.92 19.89 10.86
N CYS A 270 -7.90 21.08 10.25
CA CYS A 270 -6.89 21.43 9.27
C CYS A 270 -5.69 22.10 9.93
N ARG A 271 -4.52 21.94 9.30
CA ARG A 271 -3.27 22.63 9.67
C ARG A 271 -3.36 24.16 9.60
N CYS A 272 -4.42 24.72 9.00
CA CYS A 272 -4.70 26.15 9.02
C CYS A 272 -5.29 26.64 10.35
N GLY A 273 -5.66 25.73 11.26
CA GLY A 273 -6.14 26.04 12.61
C GLY A 273 -7.66 26.06 12.77
N ASN A 274 -8.44 25.65 11.76
CA ASN A 274 -9.87 25.42 11.90
C ASN A 274 -10.14 23.94 12.28
N GLU A 275 -10.90 23.72 13.35
CA GLU A 275 -11.18 22.41 13.94
C GLU A 275 -12.22 21.60 13.13
N HIS A 276 -13.11 22.27 12.40
CA HIS A 276 -14.17 21.66 11.59
C HIS A 276 -14.07 22.12 10.14
N SER A 277 -13.01 21.67 9.46
CA SER A 277 -12.61 22.28 8.19
C SER A 277 -12.69 21.32 7.00
N TYR A 278 -12.59 20.01 7.27
CA TYR A 278 -12.99 18.95 6.37
C TYR A 278 -14.23 18.32 6.98
N GLU A 279 -15.38 18.46 6.34
CA GLU A 279 -16.65 17.90 6.79
C GLU A 279 -17.31 17.17 5.61
N PHE A 280 -17.75 15.94 5.83
CA PHE A 280 -18.47 15.14 4.84
C PHE A 280 -19.37 14.11 5.54
N ARG A 281 -20.40 13.64 4.83
CA ARG A 281 -21.46 12.75 5.34
C ARG A 281 -21.43 11.40 4.64
N GLU A 282 -22.27 10.49 5.12
CA GLU A 282 -22.33 9.12 4.58
C GLU A 282 -22.80 9.12 3.13
N ALA A 283 -23.72 10.03 2.80
CA ALA A 283 -24.16 10.25 1.43
C ALA A 283 -23.02 10.61 0.46
N ASP A 284 -22.00 11.33 0.93
CA ASP A 284 -20.84 11.72 0.11
C ASP A 284 -19.92 10.52 -0.13
N LEU A 285 -19.81 9.59 0.84
CA LEU A 285 -19.06 8.34 0.70
C LEU A 285 -19.78 7.34 -0.21
N GLU A 286 -21.12 7.28 -0.13
CA GLU A 286 -21.94 6.39 -0.97
C GLU A 286 -21.81 6.74 -2.46
N GLU A 287 -21.73 8.04 -2.81
CA GLU A 287 -21.54 8.52 -4.18
C GLU A 287 -20.21 8.04 -4.80
N VAL A 288 -19.16 7.90 -3.99
CA VAL A 288 -17.82 7.46 -4.43
C VAL A 288 -17.47 6.06 -3.94
N SER A 289 -18.47 5.25 -3.56
CA SER A 289 -18.30 3.89 -3.03
C SER A 289 -17.54 2.96 -3.97
N ASP A 290 -17.74 3.09 -5.28
CA ASP A 290 -17.01 2.33 -6.32
C ASP A 290 -15.52 2.70 -6.42
N GLU A 291 -15.15 3.93 -6.03
CA GLU A 291 -13.77 4.43 -6.09
C GLU A 291 -13.00 4.12 -4.80
N GLY A 292 -13.68 4.02 -3.66
CA GLY A 292 -13.07 3.75 -2.35
C GLY A 292 -12.22 4.92 -1.80
N GLU A 293 -12.32 6.09 -2.42
CA GLU A 293 -11.58 7.31 -2.07
C GLU A 293 -12.49 8.54 -2.21
N LEU A 294 -12.60 9.35 -1.15
CA LEU A 294 -13.30 10.65 -1.17
C LEU A 294 -12.28 11.79 -1.06
N VAL A 295 -12.41 12.84 -1.90
CA VAL A 295 -11.52 14.00 -1.88
C VAL A 295 -12.26 15.25 -1.42
N VAL A 296 -11.94 15.74 -0.23
CA VAL A 296 -12.60 16.88 0.44
C VAL A 296 -11.66 18.08 0.53
N GLY A 297 -12.16 19.26 0.18
CA GLY A 297 -11.40 20.51 0.29
C GLY A 297 -11.63 21.18 1.66
N CYS A 298 -10.61 21.86 2.17
CA CYS A 298 -10.75 22.65 3.39
C CYS A 298 -11.69 23.84 3.16
N LEU A 299 -12.61 24.12 4.10
CA LEU A 299 -13.54 25.25 4.00
C LEU A 299 -12.86 26.63 4.05
N ASP A 300 -11.69 26.73 4.72
CA ASP A 300 -11.02 28.02 4.98
C ASP A 300 -9.65 28.18 4.30
N CYS A 301 -9.16 27.18 3.58
CA CYS A 301 -7.88 27.29 2.85
C CYS A 301 -7.85 26.44 1.57
N SER A 302 -6.70 26.38 0.90
CA SER A 302 -6.53 25.65 -0.36
C SER A 302 -6.02 24.21 -0.20
N LEU A 303 -6.00 23.68 1.03
CA LEU A 303 -5.57 22.31 1.33
C LEU A 303 -6.69 21.30 1.05
N TRP A 304 -6.30 20.05 0.83
CA TRP A 304 -7.18 18.96 0.44
C TRP A 304 -6.90 17.72 1.27
N LEU A 305 -7.95 16.98 1.61
CA LEU A 305 -7.90 15.71 2.31
C LEU A 305 -8.43 14.61 1.38
N ARG A 306 -7.70 13.51 1.29
CA ARG A 306 -8.11 12.29 0.60
C ARG A 306 -8.39 11.22 1.64
N VAL A 307 -9.63 10.77 1.70
CA VAL A 307 -10.13 9.80 2.66
C VAL A 307 -10.29 8.45 1.96
N HIS A 308 -9.59 7.42 2.43
CA HIS A 308 -9.78 6.05 1.95
C HIS A 308 -10.79 5.31 2.82
N PHE A 309 -11.66 4.54 2.19
CA PHE A 309 -12.65 3.72 2.89
C PHE A 309 -12.96 2.45 2.11
N ALA A 310 -13.51 1.44 2.80
CA ALA A 310 -13.95 0.19 2.20
C ALA A 310 -15.38 -0.11 2.65
N VAL A 311 -16.28 -0.38 1.70
CA VAL A 311 -17.65 -0.80 1.99
C VAL A 311 -17.62 -2.27 2.42
N MET A 312 -18.08 -2.54 3.64
CA MET A 312 -18.28 -3.91 4.14
C MET A 312 -19.71 -4.34 3.86
N GLU A 313 -19.90 -5.35 3.00
CA GLU A 313 -21.21 -5.99 2.84
C GLU A 313 -21.53 -6.80 4.11
N GLU A 314 -22.53 -6.38 4.87
CA GLU A 314 -22.97 -7.09 6.08
C GLU A 314 -23.64 -8.42 5.73
N ASP A 315 -22.87 -9.51 5.77
CA ASP A 315 -23.43 -10.86 5.83
C ASP A 315 -24.18 -11.06 7.17
N GLU A 316 -25.51 -11.23 7.11
CA GLU A 316 -26.37 -11.54 8.25
C GLU A 316 -25.94 -12.82 8.99
N GLN A 317 -25.20 -12.69 10.10
CA GLN A 317 -25.16 -13.72 11.15
C GLN A 317 -24.98 -13.16 12.57
N ARG A 318 -26.15 -12.94 13.18
CA ARG A 318 -26.50 -13.03 14.62
C ARG A 318 -25.45 -13.74 15.51
N THR A 319 -24.97 -13.07 16.57
CA THR A 319 -25.12 -13.44 18.02
C THR A 319 -23.98 -12.85 18.88
N GLN A 320 -24.26 -11.77 19.60
CA GLN A 320 -23.63 -11.37 20.87
C GLN A 320 -24.16 -12.28 22.01
N PRO A 321 -23.45 -12.55 23.13
CA PRO A 321 -23.09 -11.47 24.06
C PRO A 321 -21.75 -11.56 24.81
N SER A 322 -21.23 -10.35 25.07
CA SER A 322 -20.51 -9.86 26.25
C SER A 322 -20.30 -10.82 27.43
N ASN A 323 -19.06 -10.89 27.93
CA ASN A 323 -18.85 -11.09 29.36
C ASN A 323 -17.77 -10.15 29.89
N SER A 324 -18.21 -9.23 30.73
CA SER A 324 -17.43 -8.32 31.57
C SER A 324 -16.67 -9.10 32.64
N THR A 325 -15.35 -8.90 32.72
CA THR A 325 -14.58 -9.23 33.92
C THR A 325 -13.92 -7.98 34.46
N SER A 326 -14.63 -7.31 35.36
CA SER A 326 -14.08 -6.42 36.37
C SER A 326 -13.11 -7.24 37.23
N LYS A 327 -11.83 -6.85 37.27
CA LYS A 327 -10.88 -7.37 38.25
C LYS A 327 -10.48 -6.22 39.17
N GLU A 328 -11.31 -6.06 40.19
CA GLU A 328 -11.01 -5.35 41.41
C GLU A 328 -10.23 -6.28 42.36
N LYS A 329 -9.42 -5.64 43.21
CA LYS A 329 -8.83 -6.08 44.48
C LYS A 329 -7.39 -6.63 44.55
N SER A 330 -6.69 -5.90 45.44
CA SER A 330 -5.84 -6.33 46.55
C SER A 330 -4.33 -6.29 46.34
#